data_AF-A0A6L9LXY9-F1
#
_entry.id   AF-A0A6L9LXY9-F1
#
_cell.length_a   1.000
_cell.length_b   1.000
_cell.length_c   1.000
_cell.angle_alpha   90.00
_cell.angle_beta   90.00
_cell.angle_gamma   90.00
#
_symmetry.space_group_name_H-M   'P 1'
#
loop_
_entity.id
_entity.type
_entity.pdbx_description
1 polymer ?
#
loop_
_entity_poly.entity_id
_entity_poly.type
_entity_poly.pdbx_seq_one_letter_code
_entity_poly.pdbx_strand_id
1 'polypeptide(L)'
;MRQLVFTVSLTLLLLALLLFSGCSRAWYHTDLSGAAADKQFAKDTDTCKFNALDLYPLDKRQQAVQYEKCLREKGWIPQRDYDGYRFETKPR
;
A
#
# COMPACT_ATOMS: atom_id res chain seq x y z
N MET A 1 -13.62 20.12 39.96
CA MET A 1 -14.31 19.82 38.68
C MET A 1 -13.60 20.36 37.43
N ARG A 2 -12.99 21.56 37.44
CA ARG A 2 -12.29 22.12 36.26
C ARG A 2 -11.09 21.32 35.75
N GLN A 3 -10.33 20.65 36.62
CA GLN A 3 -9.11 19.92 36.21
C GLN A 3 -9.39 18.55 35.56
N LEU A 4 -10.55 17.92 35.85
CA LEU A 4 -10.97 16.65 35.24
C LEU A 4 -11.37 16.80 33.76
N VAL A 5 -11.85 17.98 33.36
CA VAL A 5 -12.26 18.25 31.97
C VAL A 5 -11.05 18.43 31.05
N PHE A 6 -9.97 19.01 31.58
CA PHE A 6 -8.73 19.25 30.83
C PHE A 6 -7.99 17.94 30.49
N THR A 7 -7.97 16.98 31.40
CA THR A 7 -7.28 15.69 31.17
C THR A 7 -8.01 14.81 30.16
N VAL A 8 -9.34 14.77 30.19
CA VAL A 8 -10.16 14.02 29.23
C VAL A 8 -10.05 14.59 27.81
N SER A 9 -9.97 15.92 27.69
CA SER A 9 -9.82 16.58 26.38
C SER A 9 -8.44 16.33 25.77
N LEU A 10 -7.38 16.29 26.59
CA LEU A 10 -6.02 16.04 26.13
C LEU A 10 -5.82 14.58 25.69
N THR A 11 -6.41 13.61 26.39
CA THR A 11 -6.34 12.19 26.01
C THR A 11 -7.09 11.91 24.71
N LEU A 12 -8.25 12.53 24.48
CA LEU A 12 -8.98 12.43 23.20
C LEU A 12 -8.17 13.02 22.03
N LEU A 13 -7.46 14.13 22.25
CA LEU A 13 -6.61 14.74 21.24
C LEU A 13 -5.39 13.86 20.89
N LEU A 14 -4.76 13.25 21.91
CA LEU A 14 -3.65 12.30 21.72
C LEU A 14 -4.10 11.03 20.98
N LEU A 15 -5.30 10.51 21.30
CA LEU A 15 -5.87 9.36 20.61
C LEU A 15 -6.17 9.67 19.14
N ALA A 16 -6.65 10.88 18.84
CA ALA A 16 -6.87 11.35 17.47
C ALA A 16 -5.55 11.45 16.68
N LEU A 17 -4.47 11.95 17.28
CA LEU A 17 -3.16 12.03 16.63
C LEU A 17 -2.57 10.65 16.30
N LEU A 18 -2.83 9.64 17.13
CA LEU A 18 -2.42 8.25 16.88
C LEU A 18 -3.22 7.58 15.76
N LEU A 19 -4.44 8.06 15.44
CA LEU A 19 -5.26 7.54 14.34
C LEU A 19 -4.82 8.06 12.96
N PHE A 20 -4.06 9.16 12.91
CA PHE A 20 -3.57 9.75 11.65
C PHE A 20 -2.21 9.21 11.17
N SER A 21 -1.51 8.39 11.96
CA SER A 21 -0.20 7.84 11.57
C SER A 21 -0.27 6.61 10.65
N GLY A 22 -1.45 6.28 10.09
CA GLY A 22 -1.74 4.94 9.57
C GLY A 22 -1.84 4.75 8.05
N CYS A 23 -1.55 5.73 7.20
CA CYS A 23 -1.44 5.47 5.75
C CYS A 23 0.01 5.20 5.37
N SER A 24 0.63 4.19 5.98
CA SER A 24 1.94 3.71 5.53
C SER A 24 1.79 3.12 4.12
N ARG A 25 2.60 3.59 3.18
CA ARG A 25 2.59 3.04 1.82
C ARG A 25 3.18 1.64 1.85
N ALA A 26 2.42 0.68 1.36
CA ALA A 26 2.83 -0.70 1.13
C ALA A 26 4.18 -0.84 0.38
N TRP A 27 4.49 0.11 -0.50
CA TRP A 27 5.67 0.13 -1.33
C TRP A 27 6.34 1.50 -1.30
N TYR A 28 7.66 1.52 -1.41
CA TYR A 28 8.43 2.75 -1.56
C TYR A 28 9.46 2.61 -2.68
N HIS A 29 9.93 3.75 -3.18
CA HIS A 29 10.97 3.84 -4.19
C HIS A 29 12.09 4.72 -3.63
N THR A 30 13.36 4.38 -3.87
CA THR A 30 14.49 5.16 -3.35
C THR A 30 14.62 6.51 -4.03
N ASP A 31 14.32 6.54 -5.32
CA ASP A 31 14.60 7.72 -6.17
C ASP A 31 13.37 8.62 -6.39
N LEU A 32 12.18 8.19 -5.96
CA LEU A 32 10.92 8.91 -6.17
C LEU A 32 10.21 9.13 -4.84
N SER A 33 9.63 10.32 -4.66
CA SER A 33 8.86 10.65 -3.46
C SER A 33 7.62 11.50 -3.78
N GLY A 34 6.73 11.63 -2.79
CA GLY A 34 5.52 12.46 -2.89
C GLY A 34 4.60 12.04 -4.05
N ALA A 35 4.02 13.05 -4.70
CA ALA A 35 3.06 12.86 -5.79
C ALA A 35 3.66 12.23 -7.06
N ALA A 36 4.96 12.44 -7.30
CA ALA A 36 5.65 11.81 -8.43
C ALA A 36 5.74 10.29 -8.24
N ALA A 37 6.08 9.85 -7.02
CA ALA A 37 6.07 8.44 -6.68
C ALA A 37 4.66 7.85 -6.82
N ASP A 38 3.60 8.54 -6.40
CA ASP A 38 2.23 8.03 -6.50
C ASP A 38 1.80 7.80 -7.95
N LYS A 39 2.06 8.79 -8.80
CA LYS A 39 1.71 8.71 -10.22
C LYS A 39 2.46 7.57 -10.91
N GLN A 40 3.74 7.41 -10.57
CA GLN A 40 4.57 6.36 -11.15
C GLN A 40 4.15 4.98 -10.62
N PHE A 41 3.86 4.87 -9.32
CA PHE A 41 3.42 3.62 -8.70
C PHE A 41 2.11 3.10 -9.31
N ALA A 42 1.15 4.00 -9.56
CA ALA A 42 -0.11 3.64 -10.21
C ALA A 42 0.12 3.06 -11.62
N LYS A 43 0.95 3.73 -12.43
CA LYS A 43 1.29 3.29 -13.78
C LYS A 43 2.00 1.93 -13.80
N ASP A 44 2.96 1.75 -12.91
CA ASP A 44 3.74 0.52 -12.81
C ASP A 44 2.90 -0.63 -12.29
N THR A 45 2.03 -0.38 -11.31
CA THR A 45 1.06 -1.35 -10.80
C THR A 45 0.16 -1.87 -11.90
N ASP A 46 -0.44 -0.99 -12.71
CA ASP A 46 -1.31 -1.41 -13.81
C ASP A 46 -0.55 -2.28 -14.82
N THR A 47 0.65 -1.84 -15.20
CA THR A 47 1.51 -2.58 -16.14
C THR A 47 1.85 -3.98 -15.60
N CYS A 48 2.29 -4.06 -14.35
CA CYS A 48 2.65 -5.33 -13.71
C CYS A 48 1.44 -6.25 -13.53
N LYS A 49 0.26 -5.68 -13.25
CA LYS A 49 -0.99 -6.43 -13.12
C LYS A 49 -1.40 -7.07 -14.45
N PHE A 50 -1.35 -6.33 -15.55
CA PHE A 50 -1.66 -6.87 -16.88
C PHE A 50 -0.67 -7.96 -17.29
N ASN A 51 0.63 -7.74 -17.10
CA ASN A 51 1.64 -8.75 -17.40
C ASN A 51 1.42 -10.05 -16.60
N ALA A 52 1.08 -9.94 -15.32
CA ALA A 52 0.77 -11.08 -14.47
C ALA A 52 -0.49 -11.83 -14.95
N LEU A 53 -1.54 -11.11 -15.34
CA LEU A 53 -2.77 -11.69 -15.87
C LEU A 53 -2.56 -12.38 -17.22
N ASP A 54 -1.73 -11.81 -18.10
CA ASP A 54 -1.43 -12.39 -19.42
C ASP A 54 -0.64 -13.70 -19.29
N LEU A 55 0.31 -13.77 -18.37
CA LEU A 55 1.11 -14.97 -18.12
C LEU A 55 0.34 -16.07 -17.38
N TYR A 56 -0.52 -15.69 -16.44
CA TYR A 56 -1.19 -16.62 -15.54
C TYR A 56 -2.68 -16.28 -15.37
N PRO A 57 -3.52 -16.38 -16.40
CA PRO A 57 -4.89 -15.83 -16.40
C PRO A 57 -5.81 -16.39 -15.31
N LEU A 58 -5.58 -17.62 -14.84
CA LEU A 58 -6.41 -18.30 -13.84
C LEU A 58 -5.68 -18.57 -12.51
N ASP A 59 -4.36 -18.46 -12.47
CA ASP A 59 -3.56 -18.78 -11.27
C ASP A 59 -3.20 -17.50 -10.51
N LYS A 60 -4.07 -17.13 -9.56
CA LYS A 60 -3.89 -15.93 -8.72
C LYS A 60 -2.60 -15.93 -7.91
N ARG A 61 -2.11 -17.11 -7.51
CA ARG A 61 -0.88 -17.20 -6.71
C ARG A 61 0.31 -16.85 -7.60
N GLN A 62 0.34 -17.38 -8.82
CA GLN A 62 1.38 -17.03 -9.78
C GLN A 62 1.26 -15.58 -10.26
N GLN A 63 0.03 -15.07 -10.42
CA GLN A 63 -0.19 -13.64 -10.72
C GLN A 63 0.44 -12.75 -9.63
N ALA A 64 0.21 -13.04 -8.35
CA ALA A 64 0.80 -12.30 -7.23
C ALA A 64 2.33 -12.32 -7.25
N VAL A 65 2.92 -13.49 -7.47
CA VAL A 65 4.38 -13.64 -7.57
C VAL A 65 4.95 -12.82 -8.73
N GLN A 66 4.35 -12.88 -9.92
CA GLN A 66 4.82 -12.10 -11.07
C GLN A 66 4.62 -10.60 -10.90
N TYR A 67 3.50 -10.19 -10.31
CA TYR A 67 3.24 -8.79 -10.00
C TYR A 67 4.32 -8.21 -9.09
N GLU A 68 4.62 -8.89 -7.98
CA GLU A 68 5.66 -8.45 -7.04
C GLU A 68 7.05 -8.44 -7.69
N LYS A 69 7.36 -9.46 -8.49
CA LYS A 69 8.62 -9.51 -9.23
C LYS A 69 8.77 -8.31 -10.16
N CYS A 70 7.72 -8.01 -10.95
CA CYS A 70 7.70 -6.88 -11.86
C CYS A 70 7.86 -5.52 -11.15
N LEU A 71 7.20 -5.34 -9.99
CA LEU A 71 7.37 -4.13 -9.19
C LEU A 71 8.80 -3.97 -8.67
N ARG A 72 9.41 -5.06 -8.17
CA ARG A 72 10.81 -5.04 -7.71
C ARG A 72 11.79 -4.73 -8.84
N GLU A 73 11.57 -5.28 -10.03
CA GLU A 73 12.38 -4.96 -11.23
C GLU A 73 12.28 -3.48 -11.62
N LYS A 74 11.15 -2.84 -11.31
CA LYS A 74 10.93 -1.40 -11.50
C LYS A 74 11.46 -0.53 -10.36
N GLY A 75 12.13 -1.12 -9.36
CA GLY A 75 12.73 -0.39 -8.23
C GLY A 75 11.82 -0.20 -7.02
N TRP A 76 10.61 -0.78 -7.03
CA TRP A 76 9.70 -0.71 -5.88
C TRP A 76 10.08 -1.74 -4.82
N ILE A 77 10.20 -1.27 -3.58
CA ILE A 77 10.58 -2.09 -2.43
C ILE A 77 9.37 -2.20 -1.49
N PRO A 78 8.95 -3.42 -1.11
CA PRO A 78 7.83 -3.58 -0.20
C PRO A 78 8.25 -3.16 1.21
N GLN A 79 7.34 -2.51 1.94
CA GLN A 79 7.52 -2.31 3.36
C GLN A 79 7.45 -3.64 4.13
N ARG A 80 8.11 -3.69 5.28
CA ARG A 80 8.26 -4.91 6.09
C ARG A 80 6.93 -5.54 6.53
N ASP A 81 5.90 -4.73 6.70
CA ASP A 81 4.58 -5.14 7.17
C ASP A 81 3.55 -5.25 6.03
N TYR A 82 4.02 -5.30 4.78
CA TYR A 82 3.15 -5.39 3.63
C TYR A 82 2.70 -6.84 3.37
N ASP A 83 1.39 -7.07 3.44
CA ASP A 83 0.74 -8.37 3.23
C ASP A 83 0.62 -8.82 1.76
N GLY A 84 1.32 -8.18 0.82
CA GLY A 84 1.29 -8.54 -0.60
C GLY A 84 0.07 -7.99 -1.35
N TYR A 85 0.08 -8.13 -2.67
CA TYR A 85 -1.06 -7.77 -3.52
C TYR A 85 -1.98 -8.99 -3.75
N ARG A 86 -3.30 -8.80 -3.65
CA ARG A 86 -4.29 -9.86 -3.89
C ARG A 86 -5.12 -9.58 -5.14
N PHE A 87 -5.20 -10.56 -6.04
CA PHE A 87 -6.00 -10.47 -7.25
C PHE A 87 -7.48 -10.80 -6.96
N GLU A 88 -8.35 -9.79 -7.06
CA GLU A 88 -9.79 -9.95 -6.97
C GLU A 88 -10.33 -10.67 -8.22
N THR A 89 -11.18 -11.67 -8.01
CA THR A 89 -12.05 -12.17 -9.07
C THR A 89 -13.33 -11.36 -9.03
N LYS A 90 -13.66 -10.66 -10.12
CA LYS A 90 -15.05 -10.22 -10.30
C LYS A 90 -15.94 -11.48 -10.23
N PRO A 91 -17.01 -11.48 -9.42
CA PRO A 91 -18.04 -12.51 -9.56
C PRO A 91 -18.56 -12.43 -11.01
N ARG A 92 -18.59 -13.58 -11.68
CA ARG A 92 -19.18 -13.71 -13.02
C ARG A 92 -20.70 -13.56 -12.95
#